data_AF-A0A956N1B4-F1
#
_entry.id   AF-A0A956N1B4-F1
#
_cell.length_a   1.000
_cell.length_b   1.000
_cell.length_c   1.000
_cell.angle_alpha   90.00
_cell.angle_beta   90.00
_cell.angle_gamma   90.00
#
_symmetry.space_group_name_H-M   'P 1'
#
loop_
_entity.id
_entity.type
_entity.pdbx_description
1 polymer ?
#
loop_
_entity_poly.entity_id
_entity_poly.type
_entity_poly.pdbx_seq_one_letter_code
_entity_poly.pdbx_strand_id
1 'polypeptide(L)'
;KGLLRESMRTLLPDEIIDRKKSPYPKTHNPIYTKAVCKMLNDIAQDPNAKLFQIVDKEAVINMINTQGRSFTKPWFGQLMTGPQVIAYLIQLETWLNEYNVKLDI
;
A
#
# COMPACT_ATOMS: atom_id res chain seq x y z
N LYS A 1 9.84 20.13 14.52
CA LYS A 1 9.83 20.65 13.12
C LYS A 1 9.51 22.16 13.07
N GLY A 2 9.74 22.94 14.14
CA GLY A 2 9.42 24.38 14.16
C GLY A 2 10.33 25.19 13.23
N LEU A 3 11.65 24.99 13.34
CA LEU A 3 12.63 25.66 12.48
C LEU A 3 12.38 25.41 10.98
N LEU A 4 12.09 24.16 10.60
CA LEU A 4 11.76 23.80 9.21
C LEU A 4 10.48 24.51 8.73
N ARG A 5 9.45 24.61 9.58
CA ARG A 5 8.22 25.33 9.23
C ARG A 5 8.50 26.81 9.00
N GLU A 6 9.25 27.43 9.89
CA GLU A 6 9.54 28.86 9.79
C GLU A 6 10.39 29.19 8.56
N SER A 7 11.40 28.37 8.25
CA SER A 7 12.22 28.54 7.05
C SER A 7 11.43 28.45 5.74
N MET A 8 10.24 27.83 5.76
CA MET A 8 9.41 27.59 4.58
C MET A 8 8.20 28.53 4.50
N ARG A 9 8.00 29.42 5.49
CA ARG A 9 6.80 30.29 5.58
C ARG A 9 6.67 31.27 4.40
N THR A 10 7.79 31.62 3.76
CA THR A 10 7.78 32.46 2.55
C THR A 10 7.57 31.67 1.25
N LEU A 11 7.61 30.34 1.31
CA LEU A 11 7.56 29.45 0.14
C LEU A 11 6.26 28.66 0.03
N LEU A 12 5.53 28.47 1.14
CA LEU A 12 4.32 27.65 1.19
C LEU A 12 3.17 28.40 1.88
N PRO A 13 1.92 28.13 1.50
CA PRO A 13 0.75 28.67 2.20
C PRO A 13 0.72 28.27 3.68
N ASP A 14 0.21 29.16 4.53
CA ASP A 14 0.09 28.94 5.98
C ASP A 14 -0.70 27.66 6.33
N GLU A 15 -1.71 27.31 5.52
CA GLU A 15 -2.48 26.08 5.68
C GLU A 15 -1.62 24.80 5.60
N ILE A 16 -0.53 24.82 4.82
CA ILE A 16 0.42 23.70 4.70
C ILE A 16 1.44 23.74 5.83
N ILE A 17 1.97 24.93 6.14
CA ILE A 17 2.95 25.16 7.21
C ILE A 17 2.39 24.73 8.55
N ASP A 18 1.16 25.15 8.86
CA ASP A 18 0.55 24.97 10.16
C ASP A 18 -0.32 23.70 10.27
N ARG A 19 -0.42 22.91 9.19
CA ARG A 19 -1.14 21.63 9.16
C ARG A 19 -0.79 20.75 10.36
N LYS A 20 -1.80 20.34 11.12
CA LYS A 20 -1.63 19.40 12.25
C LYS A 20 -1.09 18.06 11.73
N LYS A 21 -0.20 17.44 12.52
CA LYS A 21 0.22 16.06 12.23
C LYS A 21 -0.99 15.15 12.32
N SER A 22 -1.36 14.54 11.20
CA SER A 22 -2.23 13.39 11.19
C SER A 22 -1.34 12.15 11.07
N PRO A 23 -1.51 11.13 11.94
CA PRO A 23 -0.82 9.86 11.77
C PRO A 23 -1.24 9.23 10.45
N TYR A 24 -0.28 9.10 9.55
CA TYR A 24 -0.45 8.33 8.34
C TYR A 24 -0.27 6.85 8.70
N PRO A 25 -1.22 5.95 8.41
CA PRO A 25 -2.50 6.11 7.72
C PRO A 25 -3.67 5.68 8.63
N LYS A 26 -4.46 6.61 9.17
CA LYS A 26 -5.52 6.25 10.14
C LYS A 26 -6.87 5.81 9.55
N THR A 27 -7.22 6.24 8.34
CA THR A 27 -8.51 5.89 7.73
C THR A 27 -8.32 5.74 6.23
N HIS A 28 -8.66 4.57 5.71
CA HIS A 28 -8.57 4.30 4.28
C HIS A 28 -9.81 4.84 3.57
N ASN A 29 -9.60 5.58 2.48
CA ASN A 29 -10.69 5.99 1.61
C ASN A 29 -11.32 4.72 0.97
N PRO A 30 -12.65 4.50 1.08
CA PRO A 30 -13.29 3.33 0.49
C PRO A 30 -13.07 3.19 -1.02
N ILE A 31 -12.93 4.30 -1.75
CA ILE A 31 -12.65 4.31 -3.19
C ILE A 31 -11.24 3.77 -3.44
N TYR A 32 -10.26 4.19 -2.65
CA TYR A 32 -8.89 3.69 -2.74
C TYR A 32 -8.84 2.19 -2.47
N THR A 33 -9.50 1.73 -1.40
CA THR A 33 -9.58 0.29 -1.07
C THR A 33 -10.14 -0.53 -2.22
N LYS A 34 -11.24 -0.08 -2.84
CA LYS A 34 -11.84 -0.77 -3.99
C LYS A 34 -10.88 -0.81 -5.19
N ALA A 35 -10.19 0.30 -5.46
CA ALA A 35 -9.24 0.38 -6.57
C ALA A 35 -8.08 -0.60 -6.40
N VAL A 36 -7.44 -0.64 -5.22
CA VAL A 36 -6.32 -1.56 -4.98
C VAL A 36 -6.78 -3.02 -4.93
N CYS A 37 -7.98 -3.32 -4.39
CA CYS A 37 -8.53 -4.67 -4.45
C CYS A 37 -8.75 -5.13 -5.89
N LYS A 38 -9.28 -4.26 -6.76
CA LYS A 38 -9.44 -4.56 -8.18
C LYS A 38 -8.10 -4.84 -8.86
N MET A 39 -7.12 -3.96 -8.66
CA MET A 39 -5.78 -4.12 -9.27
C MET A 39 -5.10 -5.42 -8.82
N LEU A 40 -5.14 -5.76 -7.52
CA LEU A 40 -4.56 -7.00 -7.03
C LEU A 40 -5.34 -8.24 -7.50
N ASN A 41 -6.66 -8.12 -7.69
CA ASN A 41 -7.43 -9.18 -8.33
C ASN A 41 -7.02 -9.40 -9.78
N ASP A 42 -6.78 -8.33 -10.54
CA ASP A 42 -6.31 -8.44 -11.93
C ASP A 42 -4.96 -9.17 -11.98
N ILE A 43 -4.03 -8.84 -11.06
CA ILE A 43 -2.77 -9.60 -10.87
C ILE A 43 -3.05 -11.06 -10.51
N ALA A 44 -4.01 -11.33 -9.62
CA ALA A 44 -4.36 -12.70 -9.21
C ALA A 44 -4.93 -13.55 -10.35
N GLN A 45 -5.50 -12.94 -11.38
CA GLN A 45 -5.98 -13.66 -12.57
C GLN A 45 -4.89 -13.91 -13.61
N ASP A 46 -3.74 -13.23 -13.52
CA ASP A 46 -2.61 -13.48 -14.42
C ASP A 46 -1.87 -14.77 -14.01
N PRO A 47 -1.83 -15.81 -14.86
CA PRO A 47 -1.08 -17.03 -14.58
C PRO A 47 0.44 -16.81 -14.54
N ASN A 48 0.95 -15.71 -15.09
CA ASN A 48 2.38 -15.39 -15.14
C ASN A 48 2.82 -14.43 -14.04
N ALA A 49 1.92 -14.02 -13.14
CA ALA A 49 2.25 -13.10 -12.06
C ALA A 49 3.37 -13.68 -11.17
N LYS A 50 4.49 -12.97 -11.10
CA LYS A 50 5.69 -13.43 -10.38
C LYS A 50 5.49 -13.43 -8.87
N LEU A 51 4.61 -12.57 -8.38
CA LEU A 51 4.24 -12.44 -6.97
C LEU A 51 3.89 -13.79 -6.33
N PHE A 52 3.18 -14.67 -7.05
CA PHE A 52 2.72 -15.94 -6.50
C PHE A 52 3.79 -17.04 -6.45
N GLN A 53 5.03 -16.74 -6.86
CA GLN A 53 6.18 -17.60 -6.58
C GLN A 53 6.64 -17.46 -5.11
N ILE A 54 6.35 -16.33 -4.47
CA ILE A 54 6.78 -16.00 -3.09
C ILE A 54 5.62 -15.73 -2.13
N VAL A 55 4.40 -15.59 -2.64
CA VAL A 55 3.21 -15.26 -1.84
C VAL A 55 2.11 -16.28 -2.09
N ASP A 56 1.48 -16.73 -1.00
CA ASP A 56 0.30 -17.60 -1.05
C ASP A 56 -0.87 -16.90 -1.76
N LYS A 57 -1.29 -17.47 -2.89
CA LYS A 57 -2.38 -16.96 -3.72
C LYS A 57 -3.75 -17.03 -3.02
N GLU A 58 -4.03 -18.08 -2.25
CA GLU A 58 -5.31 -18.21 -1.54
C GLU A 58 -5.43 -17.15 -0.44
N ALA A 59 -4.33 -16.89 0.28
CA ALA A 59 -4.28 -15.82 1.27
C ALA A 59 -4.55 -14.43 0.65
N VAL A 60 -4.01 -14.18 -0.55
CA VAL A 60 -4.25 -12.93 -1.29
C VAL A 60 -5.71 -12.81 -1.73
N ILE A 61 -6.31 -13.88 -2.27
CA ILE A 61 -7.72 -13.89 -2.67
C ILE A 61 -8.62 -13.60 -1.45
N ASN A 62 -8.35 -14.24 -0.30
CA ASN A 62 -9.08 -13.96 0.93
C ASN A 62 -8.92 -12.49 1.39
N MET A 63 -7.72 -11.93 1.25
CA MET A 63 -7.46 -10.51 1.55
C MET A 63 -8.28 -9.57 0.66
N ILE A 64 -8.36 -9.86 -0.65
CA ILE A 64 -9.17 -9.09 -1.62
C ILE A 64 -10.65 -9.17 -1.24
N ASN A 65 -11.17 -10.39 -1.02
CA ASN A 65 -12.58 -10.63 -0.72
C ASN A 65 -13.05 -9.93 0.57
N THR A 66 -12.16 -9.83 1.56
CA THR A 66 -12.45 -9.14 2.82
C THR A 66 -12.06 -7.66 2.80
N GLN A 67 -11.62 -7.12 1.66
CA GLN A 67 -11.11 -5.75 1.52
C GLN A 67 -10.01 -5.41 2.55
N GLY A 68 -9.15 -6.40 2.83
CA GLY A 68 -8.05 -6.28 3.79
C GLY A 68 -8.44 -6.45 5.25
N ARG A 69 -9.72 -6.71 5.58
CA ARG A 69 -10.17 -6.93 6.97
C ARG A 69 -9.68 -8.26 7.56
N SER A 70 -9.40 -9.26 6.72
CA SER A 70 -8.78 -10.52 7.18
C SER A 70 -7.37 -10.32 7.73
N PHE A 71 -6.70 -9.22 7.35
CA PHE A 71 -5.33 -8.92 7.76
C PHE A 71 -5.32 -8.01 9.00
N THR A 72 -5.45 -8.64 10.18
CA THR A 72 -5.60 -7.96 11.48
C THR A 72 -4.28 -7.52 12.09
N LYS A 73 -3.17 -8.18 11.73
CA LYS A 73 -1.83 -7.80 12.18
C LYS A 73 -1.23 -6.79 11.20
N PRO A 74 -0.64 -5.69 11.67
CA PRO A 74 0.03 -4.76 10.77
C PRO A 74 1.28 -5.41 10.15
N TRP A 75 1.45 -5.24 8.84
CA TRP A 75 2.58 -5.77 8.06
C TRP A 75 3.89 -5.05 8.40
N PHE A 76 3.82 -3.74 8.59
CA PHE A 76 4.96 -2.90 8.95
C PHE A 76 4.61 -2.00 10.12
N GLY A 77 5.25 -2.27 11.28
CA GLY A 77 5.05 -1.51 12.51
C GLY A 77 3.58 -1.47 12.91
N GLN A 78 3.05 -0.28 13.22
CA GLN A 78 1.64 -0.07 13.57
C GLN A 78 0.79 0.45 12.39
N LEU A 79 1.35 0.52 11.18
CA LEU A 79 0.87 1.43 10.15
C LEU A 79 0.24 0.72 8.95
N MET A 80 0.82 -0.38 8.47
CA MET A 80 0.36 -1.03 7.25
C MET A 80 -0.68 -2.11 7.52
N THR A 81 -1.95 -1.76 7.37
CA THR A 81 -3.08 -2.69 7.47
C THR A 81 -3.96 -2.65 6.22
N GLY A 82 -4.69 -3.75 6.00
CA GLY A 82 -5.67 -3.93 4.95
C GLY A 82 -5.28 -3.36 3.57
N PRO A 83 -5.88 -2.24 3.12
CA PRO A 83 -5.64 -1.64 1.79
C PRO A 83 -4.17 -1.33 1.49
N GLN A 84 -3.36 -1.06 2.51
CA GLN A 84 -1.93 -0.76 2.29
C GLN A 84 -1.09 -1.99 2.03
N VAL A 85 -1.45 -3.12 2.65
CA VAL A 85 -0.80 -4.40 2.37
C VAL A 85 -1.13 -4.82 0.95
N ILE A 86 -2.39 -4.64 0.52
CA ILE A 86 -2.81 -4.85 -0.87
C ILE A 86 -1.99 -3.97 -1.82
N ALA A 87 -1.88 -2.68 -1.53
CA ALA A 87 -1.07 -1.76 -2.34
C ALA A 87 0.41 -2.14 -2.39
N TYR A 88 0.96 -2.67 -1.29
CA TYR A 88 2.34 -3.14 -1.24
C TYR A 88 2.56 -4.37 -2.12
N LEU A 89 1.63 -5.33 -2.12
CA LEU A 89 1.70 -6.50 -3.00
C LEU A 89 1.65 -6.11 -4.48
N ILE A 90 0.83 -5.12 -4.83
CA ILE A 90 0.82 -4.53 -6.18
C ILE A 90 2.19 -3.94 -6.51
N GLN A 91 2.76 -3.13 -5.61
CA GLN A 91 4.08 -2.53 -5.82
C GLN A 91 5.18 -3.59 -5.98
N LEU A 92 5.09 -4.68 -5.22
CA LEU A 92 6.04 -5.79 -5.31
C LEU A 92 5.95 -6.45 -6.68
N GLU A 93 4.75 -6.78 -7.16
CA GLU A 93 4.55 -7.33 -8.51
C GLU A 93 5.04 -6.37 -9.59
N THR A 94 4.71 -5.07 -9.49
CA THR A 94 5.22 -4.05 -10.41
C THR A 94 6.74 -4.04 -10.42
N TRP A 95 7.38 -4.09 -9.25
CA TRP A 95 8.84 -4.09 -9.13
C TRP A 95 9.48 -5.35 -9.71
N LEU A 96 8.90 -6.53 -9.45
CA LEU A 96 9.36 -7.82 -10.01
C LEU A 96 9.33 -7.81 -11.54
N ASN A 97 8.35 -7.14 -12.14
CA ASN A 97 8.22 -7.00 -13.58
C ASN A 97 9.13 -5.92 -14.15
N GLU A 98 9.15 -4.72 -13.56
CA GLU A 98 9.95 -3.58 -14.00
C GLU A 98 11.44 -3.94 -14.09
N TYR A 99 11.97 -4.62 -13.08
CA TYR A 99 13.38 -4.99 -13.03
C TYR A 99 13.66 -6.40 -13.57
N ASN A 100 12.65 -7.05 -14.15
CA ASN A 100 12.69 -8.44 -14.60
C ASN A 100 13.39 -9.37 -13.58
N VAL A 101 12.99 -9.26 -12.33
CA VAL A 101 13.61 -9.99 -11.22
C VAL A 101 13.46 -11.48 -11.48
N LYS A 102 14.56 -12.21 -11.30
CA LYS A 102 14.61 -13.66 -11.30
C LYS A 102 14.58 -14.14 -9.87
N LEU A 103 13.58 -14.93 -9.54
CA LEU A 103 13.43 -15.56 -8.25
C LEU A 103 14.08 -16.95 -8.34
N ASP A 104 15.04 -17.22 -7.47
CA ASP A 104 15.71 -18.51 -7.33
C ASP A 104 15.28 -19.08 -5.97
N ILE A 105 14.24 -19.92 -5.99
CA ILE A 105 13.50 -20.40 -4.80
C ILE A 105 13.25 -21.90 -4.93
#